data_AF-A0AAE1T0V8-F1
#
_entry.id   AF-A0AAE1T0V8-F1
#
_cell.length_a   1.000
_cell.length_b   1.000
_cell.length_c   1.000
_cell.angle_alpha   90.00
_cell.angle_beta   90.00
_cell.angle_gamma   90.00
#
_symmetry.space_group_name_H-M   'P 1'
#
loop_
_entity.id
_entity.type
_entity.pdbx_description
1 polymer ?
#
loop_
_entity_poly.entity_id
_entity_poly.type
_entity_poly.pdbx_seq_one_letter_code
_entity_poly.pdbx_strand_id
1 'polypeptide(L)'
;MLEGGFKRSITLNFTNDRRIEDEFMEHGKYEFGDIQWYPSRHTAVYRYDDRLPINTSGDGVYDFVGFQSNFAIIAKSVRTSAEAARNADAKCLPSSFLAYKKLTANGLKNNLIFTGYPVIGHQAKMQTSGSCLYSPETAKDTVCPWDPRIKGLFFYETTAIFSATSFADFVQDIKKLRDINPNSFCGVDIYNGFLIRFVPSPKLTWASRRTRSSWTSTTIGGRGVTPRLNQTSGKKLSRWRSSSTGEAALG
;
A
#
# COMPACT_ATOMS: atom_id res chain seq x y z
N MET A 1 -28.89 8.81 11.08
CA MET A 1 -28.81 7.47 11.70
C MET A 1 -27.33 7.21 11.95
N LEU A 2 -26.91 7.11 13.21
CA LEU A 2 -25.52 6.76 13.55
C LEU A 2 -25.38 5.24 13.40
N GLU A 3 -24.37 4.80 12.67
CA GLU A 3 -24.07 3.38 12.54
C GLU A 3 -23.61 2.81 13.88
N GLY A 4 -24.18 1.67 14.29
CA GLY A 4 -23.78 0.99 15.52
C GLY A 4 -22.33 0.53 15.45
N GLY A 5 -21.62 0.57 16.59
CA GLY A 5 -20.25 0.07 16.66
C GLY A 5 -20.17 -1.40 16.24
N PHE A 6 -19.11 -1.77 15.53
CA PHE A 6 -18.88 -3.12 15.03
C PHE A 6 -17.40 -3.52 15.15
N LYS A 7 -17.13 -4.82 14.97
CA LYS A 7 -15.78 -5.37 14.91
C LYS A 7 -15.38 -5.74 13.49
N ARG A 8 -14.08 -5.85 13.26
CA ARG A 8 -13.46 -6.21 11.99
C ARG A 8 -12.71 -7.52 12.18
N SER A 9 -12.74 -8.39 11.19
CA SER A 9 -11.97 -9.63 11.12
C SER A 9 -11.01 -9.55 9.95
N ILE A 10 -9.71 -9.40 10.22
CA ILE A 10 -8.70 -9.18 9.19
C ILE A 10 -7.79 -10.40 9.05
N THR A 11 -7.66 -10.87 7.81
CA THR A 11 -6.65 -11.85 7.39
C THR A 11 -5.88 -11.29 6.21
N LEU A 12 -4.54 -11.32 6.27
CA LEU A 12 -3.70 -10.98 5.12
C LEU A 12 -3.18 -12.26 4.46
N ASN A 13 -3.43 -12.40 3.17
CA ASN A 13 -2.93 -13.50 2.37
C ASN A 13 -1.83 -13.03 1.41
N PHE A 14 -0.60 -13.45 1.69
CA PHE A 14 0.56 -13.18 0.85
C PHE A 14 0.66 -14.29 -0.19
N THR A 15 0.34 -13.97 -1.44
CA THR A 15 0.33 -14.92 -2.56
C THR A 15 1.05 -14.32 -3.78
N ASN A 16 1.19 -15.12 -4.83
CA ASN A 16 1.75 -14.64 -6.09
C ASN A 16 0.76 -13.73 -6.84
N ASP A 17 1.26 -12.90 -7.74
CA ASP A 17 0.45 -11.94 -8.50
C ASP A 17 -0.10 -12.46 -9.84
N ARG A 18 -0.09 -13.78 -10.08
CA ARG A 18 -0.38 -14.35 -11.41
C ARG A 18 -1.79 -14.05 -11.90
N ARG A 19 -2.77 -13.94 -11.00
CA ARG A 19 -4.20 -13.87 -11.34
C ARG A 19 -4.89 -12.60 -10.85
N ILE A 20 -4.15 -11.55 -10.49
CA ILE A 20 -4.75 -10.30 -9.98
C ILE A 20 -5.83 -9.76 -10.93
N GLU A 21 -5.55 -9.71 -12.23
CA GLU A 21 -6.44 -9.26 -13.30
C GLU A 21 -7.74 -10.07 -13.40
N ASP A 22 -7.75 -11.31 -12.93
CA ASP A 22 -8.91 -12.19 -12.96
C ASP A 22 -9.67 -12.16 -11.61
N GLU A 23 -8.94 -12.06 -10.50
CA GLU A 23 -9.47 -12.28 -9.15
C GLU A 23 -9.84 -10.99 -8.41
N PHE A 24 -9.33 -9.83 -8.84
CA PHE A 24 -9.54 -8.56 -8.12
C PHE A 24 -11.02 -8.22 -7.94
N MET A 25 -11.88 -8.51 -8.93
CA MET A 25 -13.31 -8.21 -8.84
C MET A 25 -14.03 -9.07 -7.80
N GLU A 26 -13.65 -10.35 -7.70
CA GLU A 26 -14.21 -11.25 -6.70
C GLU A 26 -13.78 -10.80 -5.30
N HIS A 27 -12.50 -10.50 -5.12
CA HIS A 27 -11.98 -9.96 -3.86
C HIS A 27 -12.61 -8.60 -3.51
N GLY A 28 -12.94 -7.80 -4.51
CA GLY A 28 -13.61 -6.52 -4.33
C GLY A 28 -15.01 -6.63 -3.72
N LYS A 29 -15.55 -7.84 -3.49
CA LYS A 29 -16.81 -8.07 -2.76
C LYS A 29 -16.67 -7.89 -1.25
N TYR A 30 -15.48 -8.07 -0.68
CA TYR A 30 -15.22 -7.82 0.74
C TYR A 30 -15.46 -6.34 1.05
N GLU A 31 -16.25 -6.07 2.09
CA GLU A 31 -16.70 -4.71 2.44
C GLU A 31 -15.53 -3.74 2.60
N PHE A 32 -14.42 -4.23 3.16
CA PHE A 32 -13.22 -3.44 3.41
C PHE A 32 -11.96 -4.07 2.83
N GLY A 33 -12.13 -4.98 1.88
CA GLY A 33 -11.01 -5.65 1.24
C GLY A 33 -10.17 -4.65 0.44
N ASP A 34 -8.86 -4.85 0.48
CA ASP A 34 -7.91 -4.19 -0.40
C ASP A 34 -6.85 -5.20 -0.88
N ILE A 35 -6.12 -4.81 -1.91
CA ILE A 35 -4.99 -5.59 -2.43
C ILE A 35 -3.77 -4.68 -2.43
N GLN A 36 -2.71 -5.12 -1.77
CA GLN A 36 -1.40 -4.49 -1.86
C GLN A 36 -0.53 -5.30 -2.82
N TRP A 37 -0.17 -4.73 -3.96
CA TRP A 37 0.55 -5.41 -5.02
C TRP A 37 1.99 -4.88 -5.18
N TYR A 38 2.94 -5.81 -5.26
CA TYR A 38 4.37 -5.57 -5.37
C TYR A 38 4.91 -6.22 -6.65
N PRO A 39 4.85 -5.53 -7.81
CA PRO A 39 5.22 -6.12 -9.09
C PRO A 39 6.64 -6.70 -9.12
N SER A 40 7.66 -6.01 -8.60
CA SER A 40 9.04 -6.52 -8.67
C SER A 40 9.25 -7.80 -7.85
N ARG A 41 8.33 -8.08 -6.92
CA ARG A 41 8.34 -9.26 -6.06
C ARG A 41 7.37 -10.34 -6.50
N HIS A 42 6.66 -10.15 -7.62
CA HIS A 42 5.60 -11.04 -8.09
C HIS A 42 4.58 -11.40 -6.98
N THR A 43 4.34 -10.47 -6.05
CA THR A 43 3.60 -10.73 -4.81
C THR A 43 2.39 -9.82 -4.69
N ALA A 44 1.24 -10.42 -4.41
CA ALA A 44 0.01 -9.74 -4.06
C ALA A 44 -0.35 -10.07 -2.61
N VAL A 45 -0.77 -9.07 -1.85
CA VAL A 45 -1.27 -9.24 -0.48
C VAL A 45 -2.74 -8.89 -0.49
N TYR A 46 -3.59 -9.91 -0.38
CA TYR A 46 -5.03 -9.75 -0.29
C TYR A 46 -5.41 -9.54 1.17
N ARG A 47 -6.05 -8.43 1.48
CA ARG A 47 -6.66 -8.17 2.77
C ARG A 47 -8.11 -8.64 2.72
N TYR A 48 -8.38 -9.75 3.39
CA TYR A 48 -9.74 -10.20 3.69
C TYR A 48 -10.19 -9.49 4.96
N ASP A 49 -11.27 -8.73 4.88
CA ASP A 49 -11.69 -7.84 5.95
C ASP A 49 -13.21 -7.77 6.03
N ASP A 50 -13.75 -8.49 7.01
CA ASP A 50 -15.18 -8.68 7.22
C ASP A 50 -15.68 -7.91 8.45
N ARG A 51 -16.91 -7.42 8.33
CA ARG A 51 -17.68 -6.88 9.45
C ARG A 51 -18.20 -7.99 10.34
N LEU A 52 -18.00 -7.84 11.65
CA LEU A 52 -18.52 -8.73 12.67
C LEU A 52 -19.38 -7.99 13.71
N PRO A 53 -20.32 -8.71 14.37
CA PRO A 53 -21.06 -8.18 15.50
C PRO A 53 -20.14 -7.72 16.64
N ILE A 54 -20.55 -6.66 17.33
CA ILE A 54 -19.74 -6.02 18.40
C ILE A 54 -19.39 -6.98 19.55
N ASN A 55 -20.23 -8.00 19.79
CA ASN A 55 -20.05 -9.00 20.86
C ASN A 55 -19.03 -10.10 20.51
N THR A 56 -18.46 -10.09 19.30
CA THR A 56 -17.44 -11.09 18.92
C THR A 56 -16.19 -10.92 19.77
N SER A 57 -15.59 -12.01 20.24
CA SER A 57 -14.34 -11.97 21.02
C SER A 57 -13.15 -11.48 20.19
N GLY A 58 -12.23 -10.75 20.83
CA GLY A 58 -11.02 -10.17 20.22
C GLY A 58 -10.91 -8.67 20.44
N ASP A 59 -9.70 -8.21 20.77
CA ASP A 59 -9.37 -6.78 20.93
C ASP A 59 -8.12 -6.41 20.11
N GLY A 60 -8.09 -6.88 18.88
CA GLY A 60 -7.00 -6.62 17.96
C GLY A 60 -6.90 -5.14 17.56
N VAL A 61 -5.70 -4.77 17.13
CA VAL A 61 -5.38 -3.42 16.64
C VAL A 61 -4.58 -3.53 15.34
N TYR A 62 -4.70 -2.54 14.48
CA TYR A 62 -3.87 -2.42 13.29
C TYR A 62 -2.87 -1.28 13.42
N ASP A 63 -1.71 -1.57 13.98
CA ASP A 63 -0.62 -0.60 14.12
C ASP A 63 0.34 -0.71 12.93
N PHE A 64 -0.03 -0.15 11.78
CA PHE A 64 0.71 -0.29 10.53
C PHE A 64 2.22 -0.02 10.69
N VAL A 65 3.06 -0.94 10.21
CA VAL A 65 4.53 -0.88 10.34
C VAL A 65 5.16 0.42 9.82
N GLY A 66 4.57 1.03 8.78
CA GLY A 66 5.07 2.31 8.26
C GLY A 66 4.76 3.53 9.13
N PHE A 67 3.85 3.38 10.10
CA PHE A 67 3.40 4.41 11.03
C PHE A 67 3.84 4.17 12.49
N GLN A 68 4.74 3.23 12.70
CA GLN A 68 5.44 3.01 13.96
C GLN A 68 6.70 3.89 14.03
N SER A 69 7.09 4.29 15.25
CA SER A 69 8.37 4.96 15.45
C SER A 69 9.52 4.01 15.17
N ASN A 70 10.61 4.55 14.65
CA ASN A 70 11.81 3.80 14.30
C ASN A 70 13.05 4.63 14.61
N PHE A 71 14.21 3.99 14.73
CA PHE A 71 15.48 4.72 14.82
C PHE A 71 15.69 5.59 13.58
N ALA A 72 16.14 6.82 13.77
CA ALA A 72 16.32 7.79 12.67
C ALA A 72 17.22 7.25 11.54
N ILE A 73 18.22 6.42 11.89
CA ILE A 73 19.13 5.77 10.93
C ILE A 73 18.35 4.85 9.98
N ILE A 74 17.37 4.09 10.47
CA ILE A 74 16.56 3.18 9.64
C ILE A 74 15.78 3.98 8.60
N ALA A 75 15.06 5.04 9.03
CA ALA A 75 14.29 5.88 8.12
C ALA A 75 15.16 6.55 7.05
N LYS A 76 16.36 7.03 7.43
CA LYS A 76 17.35 7.59 6.50
C LYS A 76 17.86 6.54 5.51
N SER A 77 18.19 5.33 5.97
CA SER A 77 18.70 4.25 5.11
C SER A 77 17.67 3.80 4.07
N VAL A 78 16.40 3.68 4.46
CA VAL A 78 15.31 3.36 3.53
C VAL A 78 15.14 4.47 2.49
N ARG A 79 15.17 5.74 2.91
CA ARG A 79 15.15 6.88 1.98
C ARG A 79 16.32 6.82 1.00
N THR A 80 17.56 6.71 1.49
CA THR A 80 18.76 6.68 0.64
C THR A 80 18.71 5.53 -0.36
N SER A 81 18.25 4.36 0.07
CA SER A 81 18.09 3.18 -0.80
C SER A 81 17.08 3.45 -1.91
N ALA A 82 15.95 4.09 -1.60
CA ALA A 82 14.95 4.46 -2.58
C ALA A 82 15.39 5.61 -3.51
N GLU A 83 16.15 6.58 -2.97
CA GLU A 83 16.71 7.74 -3.68
C GLU A 83 17.96 7.41 -4.51
N ALA A 84 18.54 6.20 -4.39
CA ALA A 84 19.67 5.73 -5.19
C ALA A 84 19.30 5.63 -6.68
N ALA A 85 19.18 6.78 -7.34
CA ALA A 85 18.56 6.97 -8.65
C ALA A 85 19.37 6.40 -9.83
N ARG A 86 20.48 5.70 -9.58
CA ARG A 86 21.37 5.17 -10.62
C ARG A 86 21.61 3.67 -10.55
N ASN A 87 21.26 3.01 -9.45
CA ASN A 87 21.45 1.56 -9.34
C ASN A 87 20.10 0.91 -9.01
N ALA A 88 19.40 0.47 -10.05
CA ALA A 88 18.13 -0.25 -9.90
C ALA A 88 18.32 -1.54 -9.08
N ASP A 89 19.49 -2.17 -9.17
CA ASP A 89 19.82 -3.38 -8.42
C ASP A 89 19.91 -3.09 -6.92
N ALA A 90 20.48 -1.94 -6.54
CA ALA A 90 20.54 -1.51 -5.14
C ALA A 90 19.15 -1.24 -4.53
N LYS A 91 18.15 -0.83 -5.35
CA LYS A 91 16.75 -0.65 -4.89
C LYS A 91 16.03 -1.97 -4.65
N CYS A 92 16.45 -3.05 -5.32
CA CYS A 92 15.87 -4.38 -5.20
C CYS A 92 16.48 -5.21 -4.07
N LEU A 93 17.51 -4.70 -3.39
CA LEU A 93 18.15 -5.37 -2.26
C LEU A 93 17.30 -5.53 -0.97
N PRO A 94 16.15 -4.86 -0.72
CA PRO A 94 15.37 -5.16 0.47
C PRO A 94 14.42 -6.33 0.19
N SER A 95 14.98 -7.54 0.00
CA SER A 95 14.21 -8.79 0.09
C SER A 95 13.54 -8.95 1.47
N SER A 96 14.03 -8.23 2.48
CA SER A 96 13.56 -8.25 3.86
C SER A 96 12.23 -7.52 4.10
N PHE A 97 11.82 -6.54 3.28
CA PHE A 97 10.65 -5.71 3.62
C PHE A 97 9.33 -6.50 3.58
N LEU A 98 9.10 -7.28 2.52
CA LEU A 98 7.90 -8.14 2.44
C LEU A 98 7.95 -9.27 3.47
N ALA A 99 9.12 -9.84 3.72
CA ALA A 99 9.30 -10.87 4.75
C ALA A 99 8.97 -10.30 6.15
N TYR A 100 9.45 -9.10 6.45
CA TYR A 100 9.15 -8.39 7.70
C TYR A 100 7.66 -8.06 7.81
N LYS A 101 7.02 -7.58 6.73
CA LYS A 101 5.57 -7.37 6.69
C LYS A 101 4.80 -8.66 6.95
N LYS A 102 5.20 -9.77 6.36
CA LYS A 102 4.56 -11.08 6.58
C LYS A 102 4.73 -11.53 8.02
N LEU A 103 5.94 -11.40 8.58
CA LEU A 103 6.27 -11.78 9.96
C LEU A 103 5.47 -10.98 11.00
N THR A 104 5.30 -9.68 10.77
CA THR A 104 4.64 -8.75 11.69
C THR A 104 3.16 -8.56 11.38
N ALA A 105 2.59 -9.35 10.46
CA ALA A 105 1.23 -9.18 9.96
C ALA A 105 0.91 -7.74 9.52
N ASN A 106 1.90 -7.06 8.95
CA ASN A 106 1.86 -5.67 8.54
C ASN A 106 1.46 -4.70 9.67
N GLY A 107 1.61 -5.10 10.94
CA GLY A 107 1.24 -4.30 12.10
C GLY A 107 -0.04 -4.74 12.81
N LEU A 108 -0.73 -5.78 12.31
CA LEU A 108 -1.87 -6.37 13.02
C LEU A 108 -1.40 -7.08 14.28
N LYS A 109 -2.12 -6.89 15.39
CA LYS A 109 -1.83 -7.53 16.67
C LYS A 109 -3.13 -8.09 17.24
N ASN A 110 -3.11 -9.32 17.75
CA ASN A 110 -4.26 -9.91 18.45
C ASN A 110 -4.35 -9.42 19.92
N ASN A 111 -3.25 -8.86 20.42
CA ASN A 111 -3.13 -8.15 21.69
C ASN A 111 -1.85 -7.28 21.65
N LEU A 112 -0.81 -7.59 22.44
CA LEU A 112 0.48 -6.90 22.40
C LEU A 112 1.30 -7.19 21.14
N ILE A 113 1.19 -8.41 20.61
CA ILE A 113 1.89 -8.89 19.41
C ILE A 113 0.93 -9.64 18.48
N PHE A 114 1.39 -9.90 17.25
CA PHE A 114 0.70 -10.78 16.32
C PHE A 114 0.87 -12.25 16.76
N THR A 115 -0.23 -12.99 16.85
CA THR A 115 -0.21 -14.43 17.16
C THR A 115 -0.89 -15.28 16.09
N GLY A 116 -1.74 -14.69 15.24
CA GLY A 116 -2.34 -15.40 14.12
C GLY A 116 -3.53 -14.68 13.49
N TYR A 117 -3.97 -15.19 12.36
CA TYR A 117 -5.18 -14.73 11.68
C TYR A 117 -6.40 -15.62 12.04
N PRO A 118 -7.63 -15.07 11.99
CA PRO A 118 -7.94 -13.66 11.77
C PRO A 118 -7.61 -12.79 13.00
N VAL A 119 -7.27 -11.53 12.77
CA VAL A 119 -7.19 -10.52 13.83
C VAL A 119 -8.55 -9.87 13.96
N ILE A 120 -9.19 -10.05 15.12
CA ILE A 120 -10.52 -9.50 15.41
C ILE A 120 -10.38 -8.32 16.37
N GLY A 121 -10.92 -7.15 16.00
CA GLY A 121 -10.83 -5.94 16.82
C GLY A 121 -11.93 -4.93 16.53
N HIS A 122 -12.08 -3.92 17.38
CA HIS A 122 -13.03 -2.83 17.16
C HIS A 122 -12.68 -2.05 15.89
N GLN A 123 -13.68 -1.66 15.09
CA GLN A 123 -13.46 -0.91 13.85
C GLN A 123 -12.48 0.25 14.05
N ALA A 124 -12.65 1.03 15.13
CA ALA A 124 -11.81 2.20 15.36
C ALA A 124 -10.33 1.81 15.48
N LYS A 125 -10.02 0.78 16.28
CA LYS A 125 -8.66 0.25 16.46
C LYS A 125 -8.08 -0.40 15.20
N MET A 126 -8.94 -0.93 14.34
CA MET A 126 -8.56 -1.62 13.11
C MET A 126 -8.40 -0.65 11.93
N GLN A 127 -8.97 0.56 12.04
CA GLN A 127 -8.85 1.64 11.07
C GLN A 127 -7.73 2.63 11.44
N THR A 128 -7.51 2.86 12.74
CA THR A 128 -6.40 3.69 13.21
C THR A 128 -5.09 2.96 13.00
N SER A 129 -4.23 3.53 12.17
CA SER A 129 -2.92 2.99 11.86
C SER A 129 -1.84 3.97 12.31
N GLY A 130 -1.17 3.68 13.43
CA GLY A 130 0.04 4.40 13.84
C GLY A 130 0.14 4.68 15.33
N SER A 131 1.19 4.13 15.92
CA SER A 131 1.62 4.40 17.29
C SER A 131 2.71 5.46 17.41
N CYS A 132 3.30 5.93 16.30
CA CYS A 132 4.52 6.74 16.35
C CYS A 132 4.44 7.98 17.27
N LEU A 133 3.37 8.77 17.14
CA LEU A 133 3.21 10.00 17.95
C LEU A 133 2.94 9.72 19.44
N TYR A 134 2.68 8.47 19.80
CA TYR A 134 2.41 8.01 21.16
C TYR A 134 3.60 7.22 21.74
N SER A 135 4.79 7.37 21.17
CA SER A 135 6.01 6.73 21.70
C SER A 135 6.34 7.28 23.10
N PRO A 136 6.79 6.44 24.05
CA PRO A 136 7.17 6.90 25.38
C PRO A 136 8.26 7.97 25.33
N GLU A 137 8.24 8.94 26.26
CA GLU A 137 9.27 10.00 26.35
C GLU A 137 10.68 9.45 26.60
N THR A 138 10.78 8.21 27.10
CA THR A 138 12.05 7.49 27.29
C THR A 138 12.65 7.00 25.97
N ALA A 139 11.85 6.85 24.91
CA ALA A 139 12.28 6.40 23.59
C ALA A 139 12.85 7.56 22.73
N LYS A 140 13.78 8.34 23.30
CA LYS A 140 14.35 9.57 22.71
C LYS A 140 15.09 9.35 21.39
N ASP A 141 15.53 8.11 21.12
CA ASP A 141 16.28 7.75 19.92
C ASP A 141 15.36 7.29 18.76
N THR A 142 14.06 7.23 19.00
CA THR A 142 13.06 6.88 17.99
C THR A 142 12.35 8.12 17.49
N VAL A 143 12.01 8.12 16.21
CA VAL A 143 11.32 9.22 15.54
C VAL A 143 10.29 8.66 14.57
N CYS A 144 9.32 9.49 14.18
CA CYS A 144 8.46 9.12 13.07
C CYS A 144 9.27 9.09 11.78
N PRO A 145 9.08 8.08 10.91
CA PRO A 145 9.83 7.98 9.67
C PRO A 145 9.72 9.23 8.79
N TRP A 146 8.61 9.97 8.88
CA TRP A 146 8.34 11.22 8.15
C TRP A 146 8.71 12.50 8.92
N ASP A 147 9.43 12.41 10.05
CA ASP A 147 9.86 13.59 10.78
C ASP A 147 10.80 14.44 9.90
N PRO A 148 10.45 15.72 9.62
CA PRO A 148 11.21 16.55 8.70
C PRO A 148 12.64 16.85 9.19
N ARG A 149 12.89 16.76 10.51
CA ARG A 149 14.19 17.07 11.13
C ARG A 149 15.26 16.06 10.77
N ILE A 150 14.87 14.81 10.51
CA ILE A 150 15.82 13.72 10.22
C ILE A 150 16.05 13.51 8.72
N LYS A 151 15.42 14.29 7.84
CA LYS A 151 15.41 14.04 6.39
C LYS A 151 15.07 12.56 6.10
N GLY A 152 14.02 12.05 6.75
CA GLY A 152 13.58 10.66 6.65
C GLY A 152 12.75 10.40 5.39
N LEU A 153 11.74 9.55 5.52
CA LEU A 153 10.84 9.17 4.43
C LEU A 153 9.92 10.34 4.04
N PHE A 154 9.86 10.62 2.74
CA PHE A 154 8.86 11.49 2.14
C PHE A 154 8.04 10.68 1.16
N PHE A 155 6.72 10.71 1.33
CA PHE A 155 5.77 9.97 0.51
C PHE A 155 4.97 10.96 -0.34
N TYR A 156 4.80 10.63 -1.61
CA TYR A 156 3.81 11.29 -2.46
C TYR A 156 2.92 10.21 -3.03
N GLU A 157 1.63 10.25 -2.71
CA GLU A 157 0.67 9.25 -3.17
C GLU A 157 0.03 9.72 -4.48
N THR A 158 0.19 8.94 -5.53
CA THR A 158 -0.54 9.10 -6.78
C THR A 158 -1.77 8.19 -6.74
N THR A 159 -2.92 8.67 -7.21
CA THR A 159 -4.07 7.80 -7.42
C THR A 159 -4.61 7.92 -8.83
N ALA A 160 -5.02 6.78 -9.42
CA ALA A 160 -5.89 6.73 -10.59
C ALA A 160 -7.14 5.88 -10.28
N ILE A 161 -8.23 6.18 -10.97
CA ILE A 161 -9.50 5.46 -10.83
C ILE A 161 -9.84 4.83 -12.16
N PHE A 162 -10.10 3.53 -12.13
CA PHE A 162 -10.35 2.72 -13.32
C PHE A 162 -11.77 2.15 -13.29
N SER A 163 -12.33 1.91 -14.48
CA SER A 163 -13.38 0.92 -14.62
C SER A 163 -12.81 -0.48 -14.36
N ALA A 164 -13.65 -1.48 -14.11
CA ALA A 164 -13.18 -2.85 -13.92
C ALA A 164 -12.39 -3.37 -15.13
N THR A 165 -12.89 -3.17 -16.35
CA THR A 165 -12.22 -3.63 -17.58
C THR A 165 -10.87 -2.95 -17.78
N SER A 166 -10.81 -1.61 -17.64
CA SER A 166 -9.56 -0.86 -17.78
C SER A 166 -8.53 -1.19 -16.69
N PHE A 167 -8.98 -1.64 -15.51
CA PHE A 167 -8.07 -2.07 -14.45
C PHE A 167 -7.35 -3.38 -14.81
N ALA A 168 -8.06 -4.34 -15.39
CA ALA A 168 -7.43 -5.58 -15.86
C ALA A 168 -6.35 -5.30 -16.91
N ASP A 169 -6.66 -4.43 -17.89
CA ASP A 169 -5.69 -4.00 -18.90
C ASP A 169 -4.47 -3.30 -18.27
N PHE A 170 -4.71 -2.44 -17.28
CA PHE A 170 -3.64 -1.78 -16.51
C PHE A 170 -2.72 -2.79 -15.82
N VAL A 171 -3.28 -3.79 -15.13
CA VAL A 171 -2.50 -4.84 -14.45
C VAL A 171 -1.64 -5.61 -15.46
N GLN A 172 -2.21 -6.00 -16.60
CA GLN A 172 -1.47 -6.70 -17.66
C GLN A 172 -0.33 -5.85 -18.23
N ASP A 173 -0.55 -4.57 -18.46
CA ASP A 173 0.49 -3.66 -18.95
C ASP A 173 1.63 -3.47 -17.94
N ILE A 174 1.32 -3.38 -16.65
CA ILE A 174 2.35 -3.33 -15.59
C ILE A 174 3.12 -4.63 -15.53
N LYS A 175 2.47 -5.80 -15.65
CA LYS A 175 3.15 -7.10 -15.73
C LYS A 175 4.11 -7.17 -16.92
N LYS A 176 3.67 -6.76 -18.12
CA LYS A 176 4.54 -6.69 -19.31
C LYS A 176 5.76 -5.81 -19.07
N LEU A 177 5.59 -4.65 -18.43
CA LEU A 177 6.71 -3.76 -18.09
C LEU A 177 7.66 -4.38 -17.07
N ARG A 178 7.12 -5.08 -16.07
CA ARG A 178 7.89 -5.81 -15.07
C ARG A 178 8.71 -6.91 -15.74
N ASP A 179 8.11 -7.66 -16.66
CA ASP A 179 8.78 -8.77 -17.33
C ASP A 179 9.94 -8.30 -18.25
N ILE A 180 9.89 -7.05 -18.75
CA ILE A 180 11.01 -6.41 -19.45
C ILE A 180 12.14 -6.02 -18.49
N ASN A 181 11.80 -5.39 -17.36
CA ASN A 181 12.77 -4.99 -16.35
C ASN A 181 12.12 -4.94 -14.95
N PRO A 182 12.26 -6.00 -14.14
CA PRO A 182 11.61 -6.08 -12.83
C PRO A 182 12.18 -5.03 -11.86
N ASN A 183 13.45 -4.67 -12.03
CA ASN A 183 14.14 -3.72 -11.16
C ASN A 183 13.57 -2.30 -11.27
N SER A 184 12.84 -2.02 -12.35
CA SER A 184 12.14 -0.74 -12.54
C SER A 184 11.02 -0.47 -11.53
N PHE A 185 10.49 -1.52 -10.88
CA PHE A 185 9.41 -1.42 -9.88
C PHE A 185 9.87 -1.51 -8.43
N CYS A 186 11.14 -1.84 -8.16
CA CYS A 186 11.65 -1.93 -6.79
C CYS A 186 11.50 -0.63 -5.98
N GLY A 187 11.59 0.52 -6.66
CA GLY A 187 11.32 1.81 -6.04
C GLY A 187 9.86 2.03 -5.65
N VAL A 188 8.89 1.40 -6.33
CA VAL A 188 7.48 1.44 -5.92
C VAL A 188 7.24 0.45 -4.78
N ASP A 189 7.80 -0.75 -4.88
CA ASP A 189 7.61 -1.81 -3.89
C ASP A 189 8.16 -1.45 -2.50
N ILE A 190 9.29 -0.73 -2.44
CA ILE A 190 9.85 -0.25 -1.15
C ILE A 190 8.95 0.79 -0.47
N TYR A 191 8.09 1.48 -1.22
CA TYR A 191 7.11 2.46 -0.71
C TYR A 191 5.69 1.88 -0.62
N ASN A 192 5.57 0.61 -0.26
CA ASN A 192 4.33 -0.17 -0.14
C ASN A 192 3.71 -0.69 -1.44
N GLY A 193 4.28 -0.46 -2.61
CA GLY A 193 3.70 -1.00 -3.84
C GLY A 193 2.43 -0.25 -4.29
N PHE A 194 1.61 -0.92 -5.10
CA PHE A 194 0.30 -0.45 -5.53
C PHE A 194 -0.75 -0.86 -4.52
N LEU A 195 -1.55 0.09 -4.03
CA LEU A 195 -2.70 -0.15 -3.17
C LEU A 195 -3.98 -0.09 -4.01
N ILE A 196 -4.67 -1.21 -4.10
CA ILE A 196 -5.89 -1.36 -4.89
C ILE A 196 -7.05 -1.41 -3.91
N ARG A 197 -7.97 -0.44 -4.03
CA ARG A 197 -9.19 -0.34 -3.23
C ARG A 197 -10.41 -0.30 -4.15
N PHE A 198 -11.50 -0.87 -3.65
CA PHE A 198 -12.74 -0.96 -4.40
C PHE A 198 -13.68 0.14 -3.95
N VAL A 199 -14.13 0.96 -4.89
CA VAL A 199 -15.04 2.06 -4.60
C VAL A 199 -16.43 1.66 -5.09
N PRO A 200 -17.44 1.63 -4.19
CA PRO A 200 -18.82 1.45 -4.61
C PRO A 200 -19.20 2.53 -5.63
N SER A 201 -19.85 2.13 -6.72
CA SER A 201 -20.47 3.09 -7.63
C SER A 201 -21.86 3.46 -7.10
N PRO A 202 -22.28 4.74 -7.24
CA PRO A 202 -23.60 5.18 -6.80
C PRO A 202 -24.76 4.48 -7.54
N LYS A 203 -24.49 3.83 -8.68
CA LYS A 203 -25.45 2.92 -9.31
C LYS A 203 -25.32 1.55 -8.64
N LEU A 204 -26.35 1.15 -7.89
CA LEU A 204 -26.42 -0.01 -7.00
C LEU A 204 -26.40 -1.38 -7.74
N THR A 205 -25.51 -1.54 -8.72
CA THR A 205 -25.29 -2.80 -9.45
C THR A 205 -23.81 -3.17 -9.33
N TRP A 206 -23.52 -4.41 -8.92
CA TRP A 206 -22.16 -4.95 -8.78
C TRP A 206 -21.30 -4.75 -10.04
N ALA A 207 -21.92 -4.77 -11.21
CA ALA A 207 -21.29 -4.55 -12.52
C ALA A 207 -20.74 -3.14 -12.75
N SER A 208 -21.01 -2.18 -11.86
CA SER A 208 -20.57 -0.78 -12.01
C SER A 208 -19.52 -0.32 -10.99
N ARG A 209 -19.03 -1.22 -10.12
CA ARG A 209 -17.98 -0.89 -9.14
C ARG A 209 -16.73 -0.35 -9.85
N ARG A 210 -16.19 0.75 -9.33
CA ARG A 210 -14.95 1.35 -9.84
C ARG A 210 -13.79 0.88 -8.98
N THR A 211 -12.67 0.59 -9.61
CA THR A 211 -11.45 0.20 -8.91
C THR A 211 -10.57 1.43 -8.78
N ARG A 212 -10.28 1.83 -7.55
CA ARG A 212 -9.34 2.91 -7.26
C ARG A 212 -7.99 2.27 -6.96
N SER A 213 -7.02 2.49 -7.84
CA SER A 213 -5.65 2.08 -7.58
C SER A 213 -4.84 3.32 -7.19
N SER A 214 -4.37 3.36 -5.95
CA SER A 214 -3.34 4.31 -5.54
C SER A 214 -1.98 3.64 -5.53
N TRP A 215 -0.93 4.43 -5.76
CA TRP A 215 0.44 3.99 -5.65
C TRP A 215 1.27 5.15 -5.15
N THR A 216 2.15 4.87 -4.20
CA THR A 216 3.03 5.88 -3.64
C THR A 216 4.26 6.00 -4.53
N SER A 217 4.50 7.20 -5.05
CA SER A 217 5.68 7.57 -5.82
C SER A 217 6.33 8.78 -5.17
N THR A 218 7.54 8.70 -4.62
CA THR A 218 8.23 9.88 -4.09
C THR A 218 8.70 10.81 -5.21
N THR A 219 8.43 12.11 -5.08
CA THR A 219 9.03 13.17 -5.89
C THR A 219 10.36 13.59 -5.26
N ILE A 220 11.41 13.74 -6.08
CA ILE A 220 12.69 14.27 -5.63
C ILE A 220 12.49 15.74 -5.26
N GLY A 221 12.59 16.05 -3.97
CA GLY A 221 12.62 17.43 -3.46
C GLY A 221 13.93 18.11 -3.85
N GLY A 222 14.00 18.61 -5.08
CA GLY A 222 15.14 19.36 -5.60
C GLY A 222 14.92 19.76 -7.05
N ARG A 223 14.24 20.90 -7.26
CA ARG A 223 14.05 21.63 -8.53
C ARG A 223 13.55 20.79 -9.73
N GLY A 224 12.25 20.86 -10.02
CA GLY A 224 11.74 20.69 -11.38
C GLY A 224 11.93 19.32 -12.05
N VAL A 225 12.02 18.22 -11.29
CA VAL A 225 12.14 16.87 -11.89
C VAL A 225 10.91 16.03 -11.54
N THR A 226 10.19 15.63 -12.58
CA THR A 226 9.03 14.71 -12.60
C THR A 226 9.37 13.35 -11.95
N PRO A 227 8.38 12.62 -11.40
CA PRO A 227 8.60 11.34 -10.71
C PRO A 227 9.38 10.36 -11.59
N ARG A 228 10.58 9.95 -11.16
CA ARG A 228 11.38 8.95 -11.88
C ARG A 228 11.15 7.55 -11.32
N LEU A 229 10.02 6.94 -11.69
CA LEU A 229 10.10 5.55 -12.17
C LEU A 229 11.00 5.55 -13.43
N ASN A 230 11.57 4.41 -13.84
CA ASN A 230 12.29 4.34 -15.13
C ASN A 230 11.48 5.11 -16.21
N GLN A 231 12.15 5.96 -17.02
CA GLN A 231 11.48 6.97 -17.87
C GLN A 231 10.32 6.38 -18.69
N THR A 232 10.42 5.11 -19.08
CA THR A 232 9.40 4.35 -19.81
C THR A 232 8.17 3.99 -18.95
N SER A 233 8.37 3.45 -17.73
CA SER A 233 7.29 3.07 -16.81
C SER A 233 6.61 4.31 -16.21
N GLY A 234 7.38 5.36 -15.91
CA GLY A 234 6.87 6.64 -15.41
C GLY A 234 5.95 7.33 -16.42
N LYS A 235 6.36 7.39 -17.71
CA LYS A 235 5.54 7.96 -18.79
C LYS A 235 4.24 7.19 -19.03
N LYS A 236 4.26 5.86 -18.89
CA LYS A 236 3.04 5.05 -19.02
C LYS A 236 2.09 5.25 -17.83
N LEU A 237 2.60 5.27 -16.60
CA LEU A 237 1.80 5.56 -15.41
C LEU A 237 1.18 6.96 -15.44
N SER A 238 1.92 7.97 -15.93
CA SER A 238 1.38 9.33 -16.10
C SER A 238 0.34 9.40 -17.23
N ARG A 239 0.49 8.63 -18.31
CA ARG A 239 -0.51 8.52 -19.37
C ARG A 239 -1.81 7.90 -18.84
N TRP A 240 -1.72 6.83 -18.04
CA TRP A 240 -2.88 6.22 -17.38
C TRP A 240 -3.59 7.18 -16.43
N ARG A 241 -2.83 8.00 -15.69
CA ARG A 241 -3.40 9.08 -14.85
C ARG A 241 -4.26 10.01 -15.72
N SER A 242 -3.69 10.52 -16.81
CA SER A 242 -4.35 11.49 -17.71
C SER A 242 -5.61 10.90 -18.38
N SER A 243 -5.59 9.63 -18.78
CA SER A 243 -6.76 8.96 -19.34
C SER A 243 -7.85 8.66 -18.30
N SER A 244 -7.48 8.51 -17.04
CA SER A 244 -8.42 8.21 -15.94
C SER A 244 -9.12 9.44 -15.35
N THR A 245 -8.48 10.61 -15.40
CA THR A 245 -9.03 11.85 -14.82
C THR A 245 -9.81 12.70 -15.83
N GLY A 246 -9.74 12.40 -17.13
CA GLY A 246 -10.31 13.26 -18.16
C GLY A 246 -9.66 14.65 -18.22
N GLU A 247 -8.52 14.85 -17.53
CA GLU A 247 -7.74 16.07 -17.64
C GLU A 247 -6.79 15.93 -18.82
N ALA A 248 -7.17 16.59 -19.91
CA ALA A 248 -6.21 17.02 -20.92
C ALA A 248 -5.09 17.80 -20.21
N ALA A 249 -3.85 17.38 -20.46
CA ALA A 249 -2.66 18.06 -19.99
C ALA A 249 -2.71 19.55 -20.40
N LEU A 250 -2.65 20.44 -19.42
CA LEU A 250 -2.31 21.84 -19.65
C LEU A 250 -0.90 22.07 -19.09
N GLY A 251 0.01 22.43 -20.01
CA GLY A 251 1.24 23.19 -19.79
C GLY A 251 2.36 22.49 -19.05
#